data_AF-A0A7X6XL63-F1
#
_entry.id   AF-A0A7X6XL63-F1
#
_cell.length_a   1.000
_cell.length_b   1.000
_cell.length_c   1.000
_cell.angle_alpha   90.00
_cell.angle_beta   90.00
_cell.angle_gamma   90.00
#
_symmetry.space_group_name_H-M   'P 1'
#
loop_
_entity.id
_entity.type
_entity.pdbx_description
1 polymer ?
#
loop_
_entity_poly.entity_id
_entity_poly.type
_entity_poly.pdbx_seq_one_letter_code
_entity_poly.pdbx_strand_id
1 'polypeptide(L)'
;MLSDRSAGLLGPYRERWLRRHLAECDACRHEEEVLARVLMLLDRVPPLAPPPGLWYGVEAKIRAEARARAAAPRIRWKPVGAAAAAGTVVLLAAASYLLPEPEPAVTFTRLPPDSLAYIETHALNARSGPLADHVGLISFATVAGRQRAVGASGW
;
A
#
# COMPACT_ATOMS: atom_id res chain seq x y z
N MET A 1 11.24 3.78 -10.20
CA MET A 1 12.70 4.03 -10.26
C MET A 1 13.01 5.53 -10.33
N LEU A 2 12.69 6.24 -11.42
CA LEU A 2 12.84 7.72 -11.49
C LEU A 2 11.96 8.43 -10.44
N SER A 3 10.72 7.97 -10.26
CA SER A 3 9.80 8.38 -9.19
C SER A 3 10.41 8.27 -7.78
N ASP A 4 11.11 7.18 -7.53
CA ASP A 4 11.67 6.88 -6.20
C ASP A 4 12.89 7.76 -5.92
N ARG A 5 13.66 8.10 -6.96
CA ARG A 5 14.75 9.09 -6.89
C ARG A 5 14.23 10.47 -6.52
N SER A 6 13.17 10.93 -7.19
CA SER A 6 12.56 12.24 -6.91
C SER A 6 11.97 12.34 -5.50
N ALA A 7 11.52 11.22 -4.93
CA ALA A 7 11.03 11.15 -3.56
C ALA A 7 12.14 10.94 -2.52
N GLY A 8 13.41 10.83 -2.92
CA GLY A 8 14.54 10.57 -2.02
C GLY A 8 14.55 9.16 -1.40
N LEU A 9 13.87 8.19 -2.03
CA LEU A 9 13.67 6.84 -1.52
C LEU A 9 14.70 5.82 -2.04
N LEU A 10 15.62 6.23 -2.94
CA LEU A 10 16.62 5.33 -3.47
C LEU A 10 17.81 5.15 -2.51
N GLY A 11 18.07 3.89 -2.16
CA GLY A 11 19.32 3.51 -1.49
C GLY A 11 20.55 3.64 -2.40
N PRO A 12 21.77 3.66 -1.83
CA PRO A 12 23.01 4.01 -2.52
C PRO A 12 23.37 3.06 -3.68
N TYR A 13 22.98 1.79 -3.61
CA TYR A 13 23.21 0.83 -4.69
C TYR A 13 22.35 1.14 -5.94
N ARG A 14 21.04 1.33 -5.74
CA ARG A 14 20.10 1.64 -6.83
C ARG A 14 20.40 2.99 -7.46
N GLU A 15 20.82 3.94 -6.65
CA GLU A 15 21.27 5.26 -7.08
C GLU A 15 22.47 5.19 -8.05
N ARG A 16 23.48 4.36 -7.74
CA ARG A 16 24.62 4.14 -8.66
C ARG A 16 24.21 3.43 -9.94
N TRP A 17 23.36 2.43 -9.84
CA TRP A 17 22.86 1.71 -11.01
C TRP A 17 22.08 2.65 -11.95
N LEU A 18 21.16 3.44 -11.39
CA LEU A 18 20.35 4.39 -12.16
C LEU A 18 21.22 5.44 -12.85
N ARG A 19 22.24 5.99 -12.18
CA ARG A 19 23.20 6.91 -12.81
C ARG A 19 23.93 6.29 -14.01
N ARG A 20 24.35 5.02 -13.90
CA ARG A 20 24.99 4.32 -15.01
C ARG A 20 24.01 4.14 -16.17
N HIS A 21 22.79 3.72 -15.88
CA HIS A 21 21.76 3.54 -16.90
C HIS A 21 21.45 4.85 -17.63
N LEU A 22 21.34 5.96 -16.90
CA LEU A 22 21.12 7.28 -17.48
C LEU A 22 22.29 7.73 -18.36
N ALA A 23 23.53 7.35 -18.03
CA ALA A 23 24.68 7.65 -18.90
C ALA A 23 24.61 6.94 -20.27
N GLU A 24 23.90 5.81 -20.36
CA GLU A 24 23.85 4.95 -21.55
C GLU A 24 22.51 5.02 -22.30
N CYS A 25 21.44 5.53 -21.68
CA CYS A 25 20.09 5.53 -22.24
C CYS A 25 19.51 6.95 -22.41
N ASP A 26 19.45 7.42 -23.65
CA ASP A 26 18.95 8.75 -24.02
C ASP A 26 17.47 8.93 -23.67
N ALA A 27 16.66 7.89 -23.89
CA ALA A 27 15.23 7.92 -23.57
C ALA A 27 14.99 8.15 -22.08
N CYS A 28 15.71 7.42 -21.21
CA CYS A 28 15.56 7.59 -19.77
C CYS A 28 16.13 8.92 -19.25
N ARG A 29 17.14 9.50 -19.90
CA ARG A 29 17.57 10.87 -19.59
C ARG A 29 16.49 11.89 -19.92
N HIS A 30 15.87 11.75 -21.09
CA HIS A 30 14.77 12.63 -21.48
C HIS A 30 13.62 12.57 -20.48
N GLU A 31 13.25 11.36 -20.02
CA GLU A 31 12.25 11.19 -18.96
C GLU A 31 12.67 11.85 -17.64
N GLU A 32 13.95 11.74 -17.23
CA GLU A 32 14.48 12.42 -16.03
C GLU A 32 14.39 13.95 -16.16
N GLU A 33 14.73 14.49 -17.32
CA GLU A 33 14.65 15.93 -17.60
C GLU A 33 13.20 16.45 -17.55
N VAL A 34 12.26 15.69 -18.13
CA VAL A 34 10.84 16.02 -18.08
C VAL A 34 10.33 16.00 -16.65
N LEU A 35 10.66 14.94 -15.88
CA LEU A 35 10.29 14.83 -14.47
C LEU A 35 10.87 15.99 -13.65
N ALA A 36 12.15 16.30 -13.82
CA ALA A 36 12.80 17.41 -13.14
C ALA A 36 12.11 18.75 -13.45
N ARG A 37 11.71 18.98 -14.70
CA ARG A 37 10.97 20.19 -15.10
C ARG A 37 9.61 20.28 -14.41
N VAL A 38 8.88 19.17 -14.31
CA VAL A 38 7.60 19.12 -13.60
C VAL A 38 7.79 19.43 -12.11
N LEU A 39 8.80 18.84 -11.46
CA LEU A 39 9.08 19.11 -10.05
C LEU A 39 9.43 20.58 -9.80
N MET A 40 10.23 21.21 -10.68
CA MET A 40 10.50 22.65 -10.58
C MET A 40 9.24 23.52 -10.70
N LEU A 41 8.23 23.09 -11.45
CA LEU A 41 6.95 23.82 -11.53
C LEU A 41 6.16 23.67 -10.24
N LEU A 42 6.19 22.49 -9.61
CA LEU A 42 5.54 22.24 -8.33
C LEU A 42 6.20 23.03 -7.18
N ASP A 43 7.52 23.17 -7.19
CA ASP A 43 8.25 23.96 -6.18
C ASP A 43 7.88 25.46 -6.19
N ARG A 44 7.30 25.95 -7.28
CA ARG A 44 6.82 27.35 -7.39
C ARG A 44 5.42 27.53 -6.80
N VAL A 45 4.70 26.45 -6.50
CA VAL A 45 3.37 26.53 -5.91
C VAL A 45 3.55 26.94 -4.44
N PRO A 46 2.98 28.08 -4.01
CA PRO A 46 3.11 28.52 -2.63
C PRO A 46 2.49 27.47 -1.69
N PRO A 47 3.11 27.20 -0.53
CA PRO A 47 2.58 26.26 0.43
C PRO A 47 1.20 26.74 0.91
N LEU A 48 0.20 25.88 0.78
CA LEU A 48 -1.15 26.17 1.28
C LEU A 48 -1.17 25.98 2.80
N ALA A 49 -1.48 27.03 3.54
CA ALA A 49 -1.68 26.92 4.98
C ALA A 49 -2.95 26.10 5.26
N PRO A 50 -2.88 25.07 6.14
CA PRO A 50 -4.07 24.33 6.52
C PRO A 50 -5.04 25.25 7.29
N PRO A 51 -6.36 25.01 7.20
CA PRO A 51 -7.34 25.75 8.00
C PRO A 51 -7.03 25.66 9.50
N PRO A 52 -7.29 26.72 10.27
CA PRO A 52 -7.11 26.69 11.72
C PRO A 52 -7.95 25.55 12.31
N GLY A 53 -7.36 24.77 13.20
CA GLY A 53 -8.03 23.66 13.86
C GLY A 53 -7.96 22.30 13.16
N LEU A 54 -7.53 22.24 11.89
CA LEU A 54 -7.42 20.97 11.15
C LEU A 54 -6.55 19.95 11.90
N TRP A 55 -5.41 20.40 12.42
CA TRP A 55 -4.49 19.53 13.15
C TRP A 55 -5.11 18.93 14.42
N TYR A 56 -5.88 19.72 15.19
CA TYR A 56 -6.55 19.20 16.38
C TYR A 56 -7.56 18.10 16.04
N GLY A 57 -8.28 18.24 14.92
CA GLY A 57 -9.20 17.21 14.44
C GLY A 57 -8.50 15.92 14.03
N VAL A 58 -7.38 16.04 13.31
CA VAL A 58 -6.53 14.89 12.93
C VAL A 58 -5.95 14.22 14.17
N GLU A 59 -5.38 15.00 15.09
CA GLU A 59 -4.80 14.51 16.33
C GLU A 59 -5.84 13.77 17.19
N ALA A 60 -7.05 14.32 17.32
CA ALA A 60 -8.13 13.69 18.07
C ALA A 60 -8.49 12.32 17.49
N LYS A 61 -8.56 12.18 16.15
CA LYS A 61 -8.83 10.90 15.48
C LYS A 61 -7.71 9.89 15.71
N ILE A 62 -6.45 10.29 15.56
CA ILE A 62 -5.29 9.42 15.80
C ILE A 62 -5.31 8.90 17.24
N ARG A 63 -5.54 9.79 18.22
CA ARG A 63 -5.63 9.41 19.63
C ARG A 63 -6.82 8.49 19.92
N ALA A 64 -7.97 8.73 19.29
CA ALA A 64 -9.14 7.88 19.44
C ALA A 64 -8.88 6.46 18.93
N GLU A 65 -8.24 6.31 17.76
CA GLU A 65 -7.85 5.00 17.23
C GLU A 65 -6.85 4.29 18.13
N ALA A 66 -5.84 5.00 18.63
CA ALA A 66 -4.86 4.43 19.56
C ALA A 66 -5.53 3.93 20.84
N ARG A 67 -6.49 4.69 21.39
CA ARG A 67 -7.29 4.28 22.56
C ARG A 67 -8.19 3.08 22.27
N ALA A 68 -8.85 3.04 21.12
CA ALA A 68 -9.68 1.91 20.71
C ALA A 68 -8.86 0.62 20.60
N ARG A 69 -7.64 0.68 20.04
CA ARG A 69 -6.70 -0.45 19.99
C ARG A 69 -6.25 -0.88 21.39
N ALA A 70 -5.99 0.07 22.29
CA ALA A 70 -5.58 -0.22 23.66
C ALA A 70 -6.73 -0.78 24.53
N ALA A 71 -7.97 -0.44 24.22
CA ALA A 71 -9.18 -0.90 24.92
C ALA A 71 -9.65 -2.29 24.46
N ALA A 72 -8.96 -2.94 23.52
CA ALA A 72 -9.25 -4.30 23.12
C ALA A 72 -9.22 -5.24 24.34
N PRO A 73 -10.25 -6.08 24.55
CA PRO A 73 -10.33 -6.93 25.72
C PRO A 73 -9.13 -7.88 25.75
N ARG A 74 -8.27 -7.72 26.76
CA ARG A 74 -7.23 -8.69 27.06
C ARG A 74 -7.93 -9.96 27.51
N ILE A 75 -8.03 -10.93 26.60
CA ILE A 75 -8.49 -12.28 26.92
C ILE A 75 -7.59 -12.78 28.06
N ARG A 76 -8.13 -12.87 29.27
CA ARG A 76 -7.44 -13.43 30.43
C ARG A 76 -7.57 -14.94 30.35
N TRP A 77 -6.58 -15.58 29.73
CA TRP A 77 -6.45 -17.03 29.76
C TRP A 77 -6.22 -17.45 31.22
N LYS A 78 -7.14 -18.23 31.79
CA LYS A 78 -6.93 -18.82 33.12
C LYS A 78 -5.75 -19.79 33.03
N PRO A 79 -4.85 -19.85 34.04
CA PRO A 79 -3.62 -20.65 34.00
C PRO A 79 -3.84 -22.17 34.15
N VAL A 80 -5.01 -22.68 33.76
CA VAL A 80 -5.34 -24.12 33.78
C VAL A 80 -4.80 -24.84 32.53
N GLY A 81 -4.31 -24.11 31.53
CA GLY A 81 -3.76 -24.64 30.28
C GLY A 81 -2.25 -24.52 30.08
N ALA A 82 -1.46 -24.13 31.11
CA ALA A 82 -0.04 -23.80 30.95
C ALA A 82 0.83 -24.98 30.46
N ALA A 83 0.45 -26.22 30.80
CA ALA A 83 1.17 -27.41 30.32
C ALA A 83 0.86 -27.75 28.84
N ALA A 84 -0.38 -27.50 28.38
CA ALA A 84 -0.76 -27.71 26.98
C ALA A 84 -0.23 -26.59 26.06
N ALA A 85 -0.06 -25.38 26.59
CA ALA A 85 0.48 -24.23 25.86
C ALA A 85 1.98 -24.40 25.52
N ALA A 86 2.79 -24.96 26.41
CA ALA A 86 4.20 -25.19 26.14
C ALA A 86 4.41 -26.21 25.01
N GLY A 87 3.66 -27.31 25.02
CA GLY A 87 3.72 -28.32 23.96
C GLY A 87 3.28 -27.78 22.61
N THR A 88 2.23 -26.96 22.57
CA THR A 88 1.77 -26.32 21.33
C THR A 88 2.75 -25.27 20.81
N VAL A 89 3.42 -24.48 21.66
CA VAL A 89 4.45 -23.53 21.22
C VAL A 89 5.65 -24.27 20.61
N VAL A 90 6.11 -25.36 21.22
CA VAL A 90 7.21 -26.18 20.67
C VAL A 90 6.81 -26.83 19.35
N LEU A 91 5.59 -27.38 19.26
CA LEU A 91 5.06 -27.95 18.02
C LEU A 91 4.90 -26.90 16.92
N LEU A 92 4.42 -25.70 17.24
CA LEU A 92 4.30 -24.60 16.27
C LEU A 92 5.66 -24.08 15.81
N ALA A 93 6.64 -23.97 16.71
CA ALA A 93 8.00 -23.60 16.36
C ALA A 93 8.64 -24.66 15.46
N ALA A 94 8.54 -25.95 15.81
CA ALA A 94 9.00 -27.05 14.96
C ALA A 94 8.29 -27.02 13.60
N ALA A 95 6.97 -26.83 13.57
CA ALA A 95 6.21 -26.70 12.34
C ALA A 95 6.70 -25.51 11.48
N SER A 96 7.01 -24.35 12.08
CA SER A 96 7.51 -23.20 11.32
C SER A 96 8.87 -23.41 10.66
N TYR A 97 9.71 -24.31 11.20
CA TYR A 97 11.01 -24.65 10.60
C TYR A 97 10.91 -25.78 9.57
N LEU A 98 9.95 -26.70 9.72
CA LEU A 98 9.81 -27.88 8.86
C LEU A 98 8.83 -27.70 7.71
N LEU A 99 7.83 -26.83 7.83
CA LEU A 99 6.92 -26.56 6.73
C LEU A 99 7.51 -25.49 5.80
N PRO A 100 7.42 -25.68 4.46
CA PRO A 100 7.69 -24.60 3.52
C PRO A 100 6.79 -23.41 3.85
N GLU A 101 7.34 -22.19 3.79
CA GLU A 101 6.56 -20.99 4.08
C GLU A 101 5.26 -21.04 3.28
N PRO A 102 4.09 -21.01 3.94
CA PRO A 102 2.84 -20.92 3.22
C PRO A 102 2.93 -19.64 2.39
N GLU A 103 2.73 -19.75 1.07
CA GLU A 103 2.58 -18.56 0.23
C GLU A 103 1.61 -17.63 0.95
N PRO A 104 1.98 -16.36 1.20
CA PRO A 104 1.13 -15.46 1.96
C PRO A 104 -0.20 -15.44 1.23
N ALA A 105 -1.22 -16.04 1.87
CA ALA A 105 -2.58 -15.97 1.39
C ALA A 105 -2.95 -14.50 1.52
N VAL A 106 -2.71 -13.74 0.45
CA VAL A 106 -3.10 -12.35 0.33
C VAL A 106 -4.61 -12.39 0.45
N THR A 107 -5.08 -12.18 1.68
CA THR A 107 -6.49 -12.16 1.99
C THR A 107 -6.95 -10.80 1.49
N PHE A 108 -7.28 -10.74 0.20
CA PHE A 108 -7.90 -9.57 -0.37
C PHE A 108 -9.17 -9.32 0.43
N THR A 109 -9.17 -8.27 1.23
CA THR A 109 -10.35 -7.84 1.95
C THR A 109 -11.44 -7.68 0.90
N ARG A 110 -12.52 -8.47 1.00
CA ARG A 110 -13.63 -8.39 0.04
C ARG A 110 -14.21 -6.99 0.19
N LEU A 111 -14.05 -6.15 -0.83
CA LEU A 111 -14.63 -4.82 -0.77
C LEU A 111 -16.16 -4.96 -0.82
N PRO A 112 -16.90 -4.09 -0.10
CA PRO A 112 -18.34 -3.99 -0.28
C PRO A 112 -18.68 -3.75 -1.76
N PRO A 113 -19.81 -4.28 -2.26
CA PRO A 113 -20.20 -4.16 -3.67
C PRO A 113 -20.29 -2.68 -4.13
N ASP A 114 -20.71 -1.78 -3.25
CA ASP A 114 -20.79 -0.35 -3.53
C ASP A 114 -19.40 0.28 -3.77
N SER A 115 -18.39 -0.16 -3.01
CA SER A 115 -17.01 0.28 -3.19
C SER A 115 -16.42 -0.20 -4.51
N LEU A 116 -16.82 -1.37 -5.00
CA LEU A 116 -16.38 -1.87 -6.31
C LEU A 116 -16.94 -1.02 -7.45
N ALA A 117 -18.22 -0.65 -7.39
CA ALA A 117 -18.84 0.23 -8.39
C ALA A 117 -18.19 1.63 -8.40
N TYR A 118 -17.88 2.16 -7.21
CA TYR A 118 -17.15 3.42 -7.08
C TYR A 118 -15.75 3.36 -7.71
N ILE A 119 -14.95 2.34 -7.37
CA ILE A 119 -13.58 2.18 -7.90
C ILE A 119 -13.58 2.02 -9.42
N GLU A 120 -14.52 1.23 -9.96
CA GLU A 120 -14.64 1.04 -11.41
C GLU A 120 -15.01 2.34 -12.12
N THR A 121 -15.98 3.08 -11.58
CA THR A 121 -16.37 4.39 -12.12
C THR A 121 -15.19 5.36 -12.09
N HIS A 122 -14.44 5.36 -10.99
CA HIS A 122 -13.29 6.24 -10.84
C HIS A 122 -12.13 5.85 -11.75
N ALA A 123 -11.92 4.55 -12.01
CA ALA A 123 -10.94 4.04 -12.96
C ALA A 123 -11.30 4.41 -14.41
N LEU A 124 -12.59 4.29 -14.78
CA LEU A 124 -13.08 4.71 -16.10
C LEU A 124 -12.93 6.22 -16.32
N ASN A 125 -13.26 7.03 -15.29
CA ASN A 125 -13.10 8.49 -15.35
C ASN A 125 -11.63 8.91 -15.37
N ALA A 126 -10.76 8.18 -14.65
CA ALA A 126 -9.34 8.47 -14.64
C ALA A 126 -8.68 8.14 -15.98
N ARG A 127 -9.21 7.20 -16.78
CA ARG A 127 -8.61 6.76 -18.06
C ARG A 127 -8.38 7.90 -19.06
N SER A 128 -9.18 8.95 -19.03
CA SER A 128 -9.05 10.10 -19.93
C SER A 128 -8.14 11.22 -19.38
N GLY A 129 -7.61 11.08 -18.17
CA GLY A 129 -6.72 12.06 -17.56
C GLY A 129 -5.29 11.99 -18.12
N PRO A 130 -4.61 13.13 -18.35
CA PRO A 130 -3.22 13.16 -18.84
C PRO A 130 -2.20 12.57 -17.85
N LEU A 131 -2.61 12.29 -16.61
CA LEU A 131 -1.79 11.70 -15.53
C LEU A 131 -2.28 10.31 -15.11
N ALA A 132 -3.13 9.68 -15.92
CA ALA A 132 -3.64 8.35 -15.61
C ALA A 132 -2.52 7.31 -15.75
N ASP A 133 -2.14 6.70 -14.63
CA ASP A 133 -1.26 5.53 -14.69
C ASP A 133 -2.03 4.35 -15.31
N HIS A 134 -1.77 4.09 -16.59
CA HIS A 134 -2.38 3.00 -17.32
C HIS A 134 -2.08 1.62 -16.71
N VAL A 135 -0.90 1.45 -16.08
CA VAL A 135 -0.50 0.19 -15.44
C VAL A 135 -1.30 -0.04 -14.15
N GLY A 136 -1.45 1.02 -13.35
CA GLY A 136 -2.34 1.04 -12.20
C GLY A 136 -3.78 0.70 -12.57
N LEU A 137 -4.33 1.33 -13.62
CA LEU A 137 -5.70 1.09 -14.08
C LEU A 137 -5.96 -0.35 -14.51
N ILE A 138 -5.05 -0.96 -15.27
CA ILE A 138 -5.18 -2.37 -15.68
C ILE A 138 -5.14 -3.30 -14.46
N SER A 139 -4.24 -3.02 -13.50
CA SER A 139 -4.13 -3.79 -12.27
C SER A 139 -5.42 -3.73 -11.44
N PHE A 140 -6.01 -2.55 -11.29
CA PHE A 140 -7.28 -2.37 -10.57
C PHE A 140 -8.46 -3.07 -11.27
N ALA A 141 -8.59 -2.90 -12.60
CA ALA A 141 -9.64 -3.56 -13.37
C ALA A 141 -9.55 -5.09 -13.26
N THR A 142 -8.33 -5.64 -13.31
CA THR A 142 -8.08 -7.09 -13.17
C THR A 142 -8.46 -7.61 -11.79
N VAL A 143 -8.10 -6.89 -10.73
CA VAL A 143 -8.46 -7.26 -9.34
C VAL A 143 -9.96 -7.18 -9.11
N ALA A 144 -10.63 -6.11 -9.56
CA ALA A 144 -12.08 -5.95 -9.44
C ALA A 144 -12.85 -7.03 -10.20
N GLY A 145 -12.42 -7.38 -11.42
CA GLY A 145 -13.01 -8.46 -12.21
C GLY A 145 -12.87 -9.84 -11.54
N ARG A 146 -11.69 -10.12 -10.97
CA ARG A 146 -11.44 -11.38 -10.24
C ARG A 146 -12.31 -11.48 -8.99
N GLN A 147 -12.53 -10.40 -8.25
CA GLN A 147 -13.41 -10.39 -7.08
C GLN A 147 -14.90 -10.62 -7.43
N ARG A 148 -15.38 -10.13 -8.58
CA ARG A 148 -16.73 -10.42 -9.07
C ARG A 148 -16.92 -11.90 -9.41
N ALA A 149 -15.96 -12.50 -10.11
CA ALA A 149 -16.03 -13.92 -10.48
C ALA A 149 -16.12 -14.82 -9.24
N VAL A 150 -15.35 -14.51 -8.18
CA VAL A 150 -15.38 -15.22 -6.89
C VAL A 150 -16.65 -14.90 -6.08
N GLY A 151 -17.29 -13.75 -6.29
CA GLY A 151 -18.59 -13.42 -5.72
C GLY A 151 -19.76 -14.15 -6.37
N ALA A 152 -19.69 -14.40 -7.68
CA ALA A 152 -20.73 -15.05 -8.46
C ALA A 152 -20.77 -16.58 -8.28
N SER A 153 -19.64 -17.22 -7.97
CA SER A 153 -19.54 -18.68 -7.77
C SER A 153 -19.96 -19.16 -6.37
N GLY A 154 -20.48 -18.27 -5.52
CA GLY A 154 -20.91 -18.57 -4.14
C GLY A 154 -22.42 -18.75 -3.98
N TRP A 155 -23.16 -18.95 -5.08
CA TRP A 155 -24.61 -19.21 -5.12
C TRP A 155 -24.89 -20.59 -5.68
#